data_AF-A0A928SXH1-F1
#
_entry.id   AF-A0A928SXH1-F1
#
_cell.length_a   1.000
_cell.length_b   1.000
_cell.length_c   1.000
_cell.angle_alpha   90.00
_cell.angle_beta   90.00
_cell.angle_gamma   90.00
#
_symmetry.space_group_name_H-M   'P 1'
#
loop_
_entity.id
_entity.type
_entity.pdbx_description
1 polymer ?
#
loop_
_entity_poly.entity_id
_entity_poly.type
_entity_poly.pdbx_seq_one_letter_code
_entity_poly.pdbx_strand_id
1 'polypeptide(L)'
;MKRASFLVACLGFYLSCAGTQGTVGAVFAQQDDGRLIVHEVPEGLAADKAGLREGDEILLVDGIDVRQLDAKALHENLSGGVGTTVRLTVVRGEEVLRLTLKRTPAKKRTPLSK
;
A
#
# COMPACT_ATOMS: atom_id res chain seq x y z
N MET A 1 -11.04 -11.31 50.88
CA MET A 1 -11.24 -10.47 49.68
C MET A 1 -10.40 -11.05 48.55
N LYS A 2 -10.95 -11.96 47.74
CA LYS A 2 -10.21 -12.66 46.68
C LYS A 2 -10.36 -11.87 45.37
N ARG A 3 -9.24 -11.44 44.80
CA ARG A 3 -9.18 -10.71 43.52
C ARG A 3 -9.57 -11.65 42.39
N ALA A 4 -10.57 -11.26 41.60
CA ALA A 4 -10.99 -11.97 40.41
C ALA A 4 -10.03 -11.65 39.26
N SER A 5 -9.29 -12.66 38.81
CA SER A 5 -8.59 -12.63 37.52
C SER A 5 -9.60 -12.92 36.42
N PHE A 6 -10.05 -11.88 35.71
CA PHE A 6 -10.72 -12.04 34.42
C PHE A 6 -9.64 -12.11 33.34
N LEU A 7 -9.29 -13.34 32.96
CA LEU A 7 -8.50 -13.59 31.76
C LEU A 7 -9.45 -13.53 30.57
N VAL A 8 -9.49 -12.37 29.90
CA VAL A 8 -10.17 -12.23 28.61
C VAL A 8 -9.33 -12.99 27.58
N ALA A 9 -9.67 -14.25 27.37
CA ALA A 9 -9.24 -15.01 26.20
C ALA A 9 -9.99 -14.44 24.99
N CYS A 10 -9.47 -13.34 24.44
CA CYS A 10 -9.94 -12.85 23.15
C CYS A 10 -9.40 -13.81 22.08
N LEU A 11 -10.27 -14.75 21.75
CA LEU A 11 -10.23 -15.64 20.60
C LEU A 11 -10.00 -14.81 19.33
N GLY A 12 -8.73 -14.52 19.03
CA GLY A 12 -8.32 -13.81 17.83
C GLY A 12 -8.49 -14.72 16.63
N PHE A 13 -9.70 -14.68 16.08
CA PHE A 13 -10.12 -15.23 14.79
C PHE A 13 -8.96 -15.13 13.77
N TYR A 14 -8.22 -16.22 13.55
CA TYR A 14 -7.36 -16.37 12.38
C TYR A 14 -8.28 -16.51 11.17
N LEU A 15 -8.86 -15.40 10.74
CA LEU A 15 -9.48 -15.31 9.44
C LEU A 15 -8.32 -15.44 8.45
N SER A 16 -8.04 -16.69 8.05
CA SER A 16 -7.29 -17.00 6.85
C SER A 16 -8.05 -16.33 5.72
N CYS A 17 -7.69 -15.09 5.44
CA CYS A 17 -8.08 -14.43 4.22
C CYS A 17 -7.40 -15.26 3.13
N ALA A 18 -8.15 -16.20 2.55
CA ALA A 18 -7.96 -16.60 1.16
C ALA A 18 -8.22 -15.35 0.31
N GLY A 19 -7.33 -14.37 0.48
CA GLY A 19 -7.55 -12.99 0.14
C GLY A 19 -7.18 -12.80 -1.30
N THR A 20 -8.10 -12.27 -2.08
CA THR A 20 -7.79 -11.73 -3.40
C THR A 20 -6.58 -10.81 -3.29
N GLN A 21 -5.66 -10.88 -4.27
CA GLN A 21 -4.47 -10.05 -4.28
C GLN A 21 -4.87 -8.59 -4.51
N GLY A 22 -4.56 -7.75 -3.52
CA GLY A 22 -4.78 -6.33 -3.48
C GLY A 22 -3.52 -5.54 -3.81
N THR A 23 -3.72 -4.31 -4.27
CA THR A 23 -2.65 -3.39 -4.67
C THR A 23 -2.94 -1.98 -4.17
N VAL A 24 -1.92 -1.13 -4.17
CA VAL A 24 -2.06 0.32 -3.99
C VAL A 24 -2.81 1.00 -5.14
N GLY A 25 -2.89 0.38 -6.32
CA GLY A 25 -3.64 0.94 -7.44
C GLY A 25 -3.05 2.25 -7.97
N ALA A 26 -1.73 2.31 -8.14
CA ALA A 26 -1.00 3.38 -8.81
C ALA A 26 0.09 2.79 -9.70
N VAL A 27 0.49 3.54 -10.72
CA VAL A 27 1.64 3.23 -11.57
C VAL A 27 2.82 4.03 -11.05
N PHE A 28 3.96 3.38 -10.89
CA PHE A 28 5.18 4.00 -10.42
C PHE A 28 6.27 3.92 -11.48
N ALA A 29 7.12 4.94 -11.52
CA ALA A 29 8.35 4.96 -12.27
C ALA A 29 9.54 4.95 -11.28
N GLN A 30 10.41 3.96 -11.40
CA GLN A 30 11.67 3.94 -10.68
C GLN A 30 12.73 4.63 -11.55
N GLN A 31 13.40 5.63 -10.97
CA GLN A 31 14.48 6.39 -11.61
C GLN A 31 15.82 5.66 -11.42
N ASP A 32 16.82 5.99 -12.23
CA ASP A 32 18.17 5.39 -12.14
C ASP A 32 18.87 5.69 -10.79
N ASP A 33 18.49 6.80 -10.14
CA ASP A 33 18.98 7.19 -8.81
C ASP A 33 18.23 6.51 -7.65
N GLY A 34 17.33 5.57 -7.96
CA GLY A 34 16.56 4.79 -6.99
C GLY A 34 15.29 5.48 -6.48
N ARG A 35 14.98 6.72 -6.91
CA ARG A 35 13.72 7.38 -6.54
C ARG A 35 12.52 6.68 -7.16
N LEU A 36 11.42 6.64 -6.40
CA LEU A 36 10.15 6.06 -6.83
C LEU A 36 9.10 7.16 -6.97
N ILE A 37 8.71 7.46 -8.21
CA ILE A 37 7.77 8.54 -8.52
C ILE A 37 6.42 7.95 -8.93
N VAL A 38 5.34 8.56 -8.46
CA VAL A 38 3.99 8.22 -8.91
C VAL A 38 3.77 8.77 -10.32
N HIS A 39 3.56 7.88 -11.28
CA HIS A 39 3.33 8.21 -12.69
C HIS A 39 1.84 8.29 -13.03
N GLU A 40 1.00 7.45 -12.43
CA GLU A 40 -0.44 7.47 -12.69
C GLU A 40 -1.21 7.02 -11.44
N VAL A 41 -2.34 7.68 -11.18
CA VAL A 41 -3.27 7.31 -10.10
C VAL A 41 -4.65 7.08 -10.71
N PRO A 42 -4.98 5.83 -11.09
CA PRO A 42 -6.31 5.52 -11.60
C PRO A 42 -7.41 5.80 -10.56
N GLU A 43 -8.48 6.45 -11.02
CA GLU A 43 -9.63 6.81 -10.19
C GLU A 43 -10.31 5.59 -9.54
N GLY A 44 -10.81 5.79 -8.32
CA GLY A 44 -11.57 4.80 -7.56
C GLY A 44 -10.74 3.70 -6.91
N LEU A 45 -9.42 3.69 -7.08
CA LEU A 45 -8.50 2.71 -6.46
C LEU A 45 -7.92 3.22 -5.13
N ALA A 46 -7.10 2.38 -4.48
CA ALA A 46 -6.58 2.67 -3.14
C ALA A 46 -5.75 3.97 -3.06
N ALA A 47 -4.89 4.23 -4.05
CA ALA A 47 -4.07 5.44 -4.13
C ALA A 47 -4.92 6.71 -4.28
N ASP A 48 -5.88 6.70 -5.21
CA ASP A 48 -6.83 7.81 -5.42
C ASP A 48 -7.61 8.11 -4.14
N LYS A 49 -8.20 7.08 -3.53
CA LYS A 49 -8.97 7.19 -2.27
C LYS A 49 -8.14 7.73 -1.10
N ALA A 50 -6.83 7.52 -1.12
CA ALA A 50 -5.92 8.03 -0.08
C ALA A 50 -5.33 9.40 -0.42
N GLY A 51 -5.67 9.98 -1.58
CA GLY A 51 -5.18 11.28 -2.01
C GLY A 51 -3.73 11.29 -2.49
N LEU A 52 -3.20 10.14 -2.92
CA LEU A 52 -1.93 10.07 -3.65
C LEU A 52 -2.11 10.76 -5.01
N ARG A 53 -1.08 11.43 -5.52
CA ARG A 53 -1.14 12.19 -6.77
C ARG A 53 0.04 11.85 -7.66
N GLU A 54 -0.15 12.03 -8.96
CA GLU A 54 0.95 12.04 -9.93
C GLU A 54 2.01 13.07 -9.50
N GLY A 55 3.29 12.68 -9.62
CA GLY A 55 4.43 13.51 -9.22
C GLY A 55 4.84 13.37 -7.75
N ASP A 56 4.06 12.69 -6.90
CA ASP A 56 4.52 12.38 -5.55
C ASP A 56 5.77 11.48 -5.60
N GLU A 57 6.81 11.82 -4.84
CA GLU A 57 7.96 10.92 -4.60
C GLU A 57 7.68 10.07 -3.36
N ILE A 58 7.74 8.75 -3.51
CA ILE A 58 7.59 7.82 -2.39
C ILE A 58 8.97 7.65 -1.75
N LEU A 59 9.07 7.95 -0.45
CA LEU A 59 10.28 7.72 0.33
C LEU A 59 10.23 6.38 1.06
N LEU A 60 9.11 6.09 1.72
CA LEU A 60 8.96 4.91 2.57
C LEU A 60 7.69 4.13 2.24
N VAL A 61 7.79 2.80 2.25
CA VAL A 61 6.66 1.86 2.24
C VAL A 61 6.68 1.07 3.55
N ASP A 62 5.64 1.23 4.37
CA ASP A 62 5.54 0.66 5.73
C ASP A 62 6.76 0.95 6.64
N GLY A 63 7.46 2.06 6.37
CA GLY A 63 8.65 2.50 7.10
C GLY A 63 9.98 2.03 6.51
N ILE A 64 9.95 1.23 5.44
CA ILE A 64 11.14 0.78 4.72
C ILE A 64 11.45 1.77 3.59
N ASP A 65 12.70 2.22 3.50
CA ASP A 65 13.16 3.10 2.41
C ASP A 65 13.10 2.38 1.07
N VAL A 66 12.39 2.97 0.11
CA VAL A 66 12.21 2.38 -1.24
C VAL A 66 13.54 2.20 -1.98
N ARG A 67 14.56 2.99 -1.65
CA ARG A 67 15.89 2.91 -2.27
C ARG A 67 16.66 1.65 -1.84
N GLN A 68 16.22 0.99 -0.77
CA GLN A 68 16.77 -0.27 -0.30
C GLN A 68 16.08 -1.49 -0.93
N LEU A 69 15.01 -1.28 -1.70
CA LEU A 69 14.19 -2.34 -2.28
C LEU A 69 14.50 -2.49 -3.77
N ASP A 70 14.75 -3.73 -4.20
CA ASP A 70 14.69 -4.04 -5.62
C ASP A 70 13.24 -4.01 -6.13
N ALA A 71 13.05 -4.09 -7.45
CA ALA A 71 11.73 -4.02 -8.06
C ALA A 71 10.76 -5.12 -7.57
N LYS A 72 11.27 -6.32 -7.24
CA LYS A 72 10.46 -7.44 -6.75
C LYS A 72 10.00 -7.17 -5.33
N ALA A 73 10.92 -6.82 -4.44
CA ALA A 73 10.65 -6.50 -3.05
C ALA A 73 9.73 -5.28 -2.94
N LEU A 74 9.93 -4.26 -3.77
CA LEU A 74 9.04 -3.10 -3.84
C LEU A 74 7.61 -3.52 -4.23
N HIS A 75 7.46 -4.34 -5.28
CA HIS A 75 6.15 -4.85 -5.69
C HIS A 75 5.46 -5.64 -4.57
N GLU A 76 6.21 -6.49 -3.86
CA GLU A 76 5.71 -7.27 -2.72
C GLU A 76 5.24 -6.36 -1.57
N ASN A 77 5.98 -5.30 -1.26
CA ASN A 77 5.61 -4.33 -0.21
C ASN A 77 4.39 -3.49 -0.58
N LEU A 78 4.22 -3.15 -1.86
CA LEU A 78 3.03 -2.42 -2.34
C LEU A 78 1.81 -3.33 -2.53
N SER A 79 2.02 -4.63 -2.67
CA SER A 79 0.98 -5.65 -2.79
C SER A 79 0.61 -6.25 -1.43
N GLY A 80 -0.52 -6.94 -1.36
CA GLY A 80 -0.94 -7.62 -0.15
C GLY A 80 -2.36 -8.16 -0.29
N GLY A 81 -3.00 -8.55 0.80
CA GLY A 81 -4.42 -8.91 0.76
C GLY A 81 -5.30 -7.69 0.46
N VAL A 82 -6.37 -7.87 -0.32
CA VAL A 82 -7.41 -6.83 -0.44
C VAL A 82 -7.93 -6.43 0.94
N GLY A 83 -8.06 -5.12 1.16
CA GLY A 83 -8.52 -4.55 2.42
C GLY A 83 -7.44 -4.39 3.48
N THR A 84 -6.23 -4.94 3.28
CA THR A 84 -5.08 -4.68 4.15
C THR A 84 -4.55 -3.26 3.97
N THR A 85 -3.85 -2.78 4.98
CA THR A 85 -3.31 -1.42 5.01
C THR A 85 -1.85 -1.39 4.58
N VAL A 86 -1.45 -0.32 3.91
CA VAL A 86 -0.05 0.05 3.67
C VAL A 86 0.12 1.55 3.95
N ARG A 87 1.22 1.92 4.60
CA ARG A 87 1.56 3.31 4.90
C ARG A 87 2.64 3.79 3.94
N LEU A 88 2.39 4.90 3.27
CA LEU A 88 3.34 5.56 2.39
C LEU A 88 3.80 6.87 3.03
N THR A 89 5.10 7.12 3.00
CA THR A 89 5.64 8.47 3.25
C THR A 89 6.04 9.05 1.92
N VAL A 90 5.46 10.20 1.55
CA VAL A 90 5.66 10.83 0.24
C VAL A 90 6.11 12.28 0.38
N VAL A 91 6.83 12.75 -0.63
CA VAL A 91 7.17 14.17 -0.81
C VAL A 91 6.28 14.73 -1.91
N ARG A 92 5.62 15.86 -1.62
CA ARG A 92 4.82 16.63 -2.56
C ARG A 92 5.23 18.09 -2.48
N GLY A 93 6.01 18.56 -3.46
CA GLY A 93 6.65 19.87 -3.36
C GLY A 93 7.61 19.90 -2.17
N GLU A 94 7.35 20.79 -1.22
CA GLU A 94 8.16 20.93 0.02
C GLU A 94 7.56 20.16 1.22
N GLU A 95 6.40 19.53 1.05
CA GLU A 95 5.69 18.84 2.13
C GLU A 95 6.01 17.34 2.18
N VAL A 96 6.15 16.81 3.40
CA VAL A 96 6.22 15.37 3.65
C VAL A 96 4.88 14.89 4.19
N LEU A 97 4.18 14.06 3.41
CA LEU A 97 2.86 13.53 3.75
C LEU A 97 2.96 12.05 4.13
N ARG A 98 2.17 11.64 5.12
CA ARG A 98 2.00 10.23 5.50
C ARG A 98 0.60 9.77 5.11
N LEU A 99 0.52 8.94 4.08
CA LEU A 99 -0.74 8.44 3.54
C LEU A 99 -0.95 6.99 3.99
N THR A 100 -2.17 6.69 4.43
CA THR A 100 -2.57 5.33 4.80
C THR A 100 -3.54 4.80 3.75
N LEU A 101 -3.13 3.80 3.00
CA LEU A 101 -3.90 3.23 1.90
C LEU A 101 -4.51 1.91 2.34
N LYS A 102 -5.77 1.69 1.94
CA LYS A 102 -6.42 0.38 2.05
C LYS A 102 -6.41 -0.30 0.70
N ARG A 103 -5.63 -1.36 0.53
CA ARG A 103 -5.39 -2.04 -0.75
C ARG A 103 -6.71 -2.47 -1.40
N THR A 104 -6.91 -2.11 -2.66
CA THR A 104 -8.07 -2.51 -3.47
C THR A 104 -7.69 -3.67 -4.39
N PRO A 105 -8.66 -4.44 -4.93
CA PRO A 105 -8.36 -5.42 -5.97
C PRO A 105 -7.60 -4.77 -7.14
N ALA A 106 -6.63 -5.49 -7.71
CA ALA A 106 -5.96 -5.02 -8.92
C ALA A 106 -6.99 -4.80 -10.05
N LYS A 107 -6.90 -3.66 -10.74
CA LYS A 107 -7.70 -3.44 -11.95
C LYS A 107 -7.24 -4.46 -12.99
N LYS A 108 -8.09 -5.43 -13.34
CA LYS A 108 -7.81 -6.34 -14.44
C LYS A 108 -7.68 -5.48 -15.71
N ARG A 109 -6.55 -5.56 -16.40
CA ARG A 109 -6.46 -5.06 -17.77
C ARG A 109 -7.41 -5.91 -18.60
N THR A 110 -8.54 -5.35 -19.01
CA THR A 110 -9.36 -5.97 -20.05
C THR A 110 -8.50 -6.01 -21.31
N PRO A 111 -8.24 -7.18 -21.92
CA PRO A 111 -7.59 -7.22 -23.21
C PRO A 111 -8.45 -6.40 -24.18
N LEU A 112 -7.83 -5.48 -24.93
CA LEU A 112 -8.54 -4.86 -26.05
C LEU A 112 -9.03 -6.00 -26.94
N SER A 113 -10.34 -6.16 -27.06
CA SER A 113 -10.93 -6.98 -28.13
C SER A 113 -10.45 -6.38 -29.44
N LYS A 114 -9.63 -7.13 -30.19
CA LYS A 114 -9.32 -6.81 -31.58
C LYS A 114 -10.56 -6.94 -32.44
#